data_AF-A0A834A0S5-F1
#
_entry.id   AF-A0A834A0S5-F1
#
_cell.length_a   1.000
_cell.length_b   1.000
_cell.length_c   1.000
_cell.angle_alpha   90.00
_cell.angle_beta   90.00
_cell.angle_gamma   90.00
#
_symmetry.space_group_name_H-M   'P 1'
#
loop_
_entity.id
_entity.type
_entity.pdbx_description
1 polymer ?
#
loop_
_entity_poly.entity_id
_entity_poly.type
_entity_poly.pdbx_seq_one_letter_code
_entity_poly.pdbx_strand_id
1 'polypeptide(L)'
;MDCKEYNYDKSIVDSGTTNLRLPKKVFEAAVRSIKAASSTEKFPDGFWLGEQLVCWQAGTTPWNIFPVISLYLMSEVTNQSFRITILPQQYLRPVEDVATSQDDCYKFAISQSSTGTVMGAVIMEGFYVVFDRARKRIGFAVSACHVHDEFRTAAVEGPFVTLDMDDCGYNIPQTDESTLMTIAYVMAAICALFMLPLCLMVCQWRCLRCLRHQHDDFADDISLLK
;
A
#
# COMPACT_ATOMS: atom_id res chain seq x y z
N MET A 1 6.55 11.31 13.97
CA MET A 1 6.62 10.32 12.87
C MET A 1 6.67 11.12 11.59
N ASP A 2 7.46 10.70 10.60
CA ASP A 2 7.52 11.35 9.29
C ASP A 2 6.18 11.16 8.55
N CYS A 3 5.69 12.18 7.84
CA CYS A 3 4.42 12.08 7.12
C CYS A 3 4.47 11.11 5.92
N LYS A 4 5.66 10.81 5.38
CA LYS A 4 5.84 9.76 4.37
C LYS A 4 5.40 8.38 4.85
N GLU A 5 5.54 8.10 6.15
CA GLU A 5 5.12 6.82 6.75
C GLU A 5 3.60 6.64 6.67
N TYR A 6 2.81 7.73 6.70
CA TYR A 6 1.36 7.66 6.53
C TYR A 6 0.95 7.21 5.13
N ASN A 7 1.79 7.48 4.13
CA ASN A 7 1.55 7.19 2.73
C ASN A 7 2.48 6.09 2.19
N TYR A 8 3.09 5.27 3.06
CA TYR A 8 3.99 4.18 2.65
C TYR A 8 3.22 2.88 2.35
N ASP A 9 3.15 2.39 1.10
CA ASP A 9 3.66 2.92 -0.17
C ASP A 9 2.66 3.83 -0.92
N LYS A 10 1.41 3.87 -0.46
CA LYS A 10 0.34 4.74 -0.96
C LYS A 10 -0.75 4.92 0.09
N SER A 11 -1.66 5.85 -0.16
CA SER A 11 -2.90 6.01 0.61
C SER A 11 -4.09 6.04 -0.35
N ILE A 12 -5.10 5.20 -0.10
CA ILE A 12 -6.28 5.09 -0.97
C ILE A 12 -7.59 5.17 -0.18
N VAL A 13 -8.67 5.51 -0.87
CA VAL A 13 -10.05 5.35 -0.40
C VAL A 13 -10.64 4.14 -1.12
N ASP A 14 -11.09 3.13 -0.38
CA ASP A 14 -11.52 1.85 -0.94
C ASP A 14 -12.74 1.29 -0.20
N SER A 15 -13.91 1.40 -0.83
CA SER A 15 -15.15 0.83 -0.29
C SER A 15 -15.17 -0.71 -0.29
N GLY A 16 -14.25 -1.37 -1.01
CA GLY A 16 -14.11 -2.82 -1.04
C GLY A 16 -13.35 -3.38 0.18
N THR A 17 -12.72 -2.52 0.97
CA THR A 17 -12.02 -2.90 2.20
C THR A 17 -12.85 -2.48 3.41
N THR A 18 -13.04 -3.36 4.40
CA THR A 18 -13.81 -3.03 5.61
C THR A 18 -13.08 -2.03 6.52
N ASN A 19 -11.86 -2.38 6.95
CA ASN A 19 -11.14 -1.68 8.03
C ASN A 19 -10.40 -0.42 7.54
N LEU A 20 -10.08 0.46 8.48
CA LEU A 20 -8.95 1.38 8.30
C LEU A 20 -7.65 0.57 8.34
N ARG A 21 -7.00 0.41 7.20
CA ARG A 21 -5.70 -0.29 7.16
C ARG A 21 -4.58 0.74 7.21
N LEU A 22 -3.59 0.53 8.06
CA LEU A 22 -2.46 1.46 8.25
C LEU A 22 -1.12 0.74 8.04
N PRO A 23 -0.10 1.40 7.45
CA PRO A 23 1.25 0.87 7.37
C PRO A 23 1.77 0.44 8.73
N LYS A 24 2.54 -0.65 8.80
CA LYS A 24 2.99 -1.27 10.06
C LYS A 24 3.41 -0.29 11.15
N LYS A 25 4.33 0.63 10.85
CA LYS A 25 4.81 1.62 11.83
C LYS A 25 3.70 2.55 12.31
N VAL A 26 2.83 2.99 11.41
CA VAL A 26 1.68 3.85 11.69
C VAL A 26 0.66 3.12 12.55
N PHE A 27 0.34 1.86 12.20
CA PHE A 27 -0.55 1.00 12.97
C PHE A 27 -0.05 0.81 14.41
N GLU A 28 1.21 0.45 14.60
CA GLU A 28 1.81 0.26 15.92
C GLU A 28 1.77 1.54 16.77
N ALA A 29 2.05 2.70 16.15
CA ALA A 29 1.97 3.99 16.82
C ALA A 29 0.52 4.40 17.17
N ALA A 30 -0.41 4.19 16.24
CA ALA A 30 -1.84 4.48 16.45
C ALA A 30 -2.42 3.62 17.58
N VAL A 31 -2.20 2.30 17.53
CA VAL A 31 -2.67 1.37 18.58
C VAL A 31 -2.07 1.73 19.94
N ARG A 32 -0.77 2.08 20.00
CA ARG A 32 -0.14 2.53 21.25
C ARG A 32 -0.82 3.77 21.82
N SER A 33 -1.12 4.76 20.97
CA SER A 33 -1.79 5.99 21.39
C SER A 33 -3.23 5.73 21.84
N ILE A 34 -3.96 4.87 21.13
CA ILE A 34 -5.34 4.50 21.47
C ILE A 34 -5.37 3.75 22.80
N LYS A 35 -4.51 2.74 22.98
CA LYS A 35 -4.34 2.01 24.27
C LYS A 35 -4.07 2.95 25.44
N ALA A 36 -3.26 3.98 25.23
CA ALA A 36 -2.95 4.97 26.28
C ALA A 36 -4.17 5.84 26.62
N ALA A 37 -4.91 6.29 25.61
CA ALA A 37 -6.12 7.10 25.80
C ALA A 37 -7.24 6.31 26.48
N SER A 38 -7.45 5.04 26.08
CA SER A 38 -8.48 4.16 26.63
C SER A 38 -8.01 3.34 27.84
N SER A 39 -6.98 3.81 28.55
CA SER A 39 -6.25 3.01 29.55
C SER A 39 -7.04 2.73 30.85
N THR A 40 -8.19 3.39 31.02
CA THR A 40 -9.15 3.15 32.11
C THR A 40 -9.77 1.76 32.06
N GLU A 41 -9.78 1.13 30.89
CA GLU A 41 -10.21 -0.25 30.68
C GLU A 41 -9.08 -1.08 30.07
N LYS A 42 -9.06 -2.38 30.36
CA LYS A 42 -8.05 -3.30 29.82
C LYS A 42 -8.69 -4.22 28.80
N PHE A 43 -8.11 -4.23 27.61
CA PHE A 43 -8.55 -5.05 26.49
C PHE A 43 -7.50 -6.11 26.17
N PRO A 44 -7.91 -7.33 25.78
CA PRO A 44 -6.97 -8.37 25.40
C PRO A 44 -6.18 -7.97 24.15
N ASP A 45 -4.96 -8.48 23.98
CA ASP A 45 -4.14 -8.12 22.81
C ASP A 45 -4.79 -8.52 21.48
N GLY A 46 -5.54 -9.62 21.46
CA GLY A 46 -6.31 -10.06 20.28
C GLY A 46 -7.39 -9.07 19.84
N PHE A 47 -7.92 -8.22 20.74
CA PHE A 47 -8.86 -7.16 20.35
C PHE A 47 -8.17 -6.13 19.47
N TRP A 48 -6.97 -5.68 19.85
CA TRP A 48 -6.20 -4.68 19.10
C TRP A 48 -5.67 -5.17 17.75
N LEU A 49 -5.62 -6.50 17.58
CA LEU A 49 -5.31 -7.14 16.31
C LEU A 49 -6.56 -7.36 15.42
N GLY A 50 -7.76 -7.04 15.93
CA GLY A 50 -9.04 -7.26 15.24
C GLY A 50 -9.50 -8.73 15.24
N GLU A 51 -8.83 -9.60 15.99
CA GLU A 51 -9.06 -11.04 16.04
C GLU A 51 -10.19 -11.38 17.04
N GLN A 52 -10.17 -10.74 18.20
CA GLN A 52 -11.14 -10.92 19.28
C GLN A 52 -12.14 -9.76 19.32
N LEU A 53 -13.37 -10.09 19.74
CA LEU A 53 -14.40 -9.11 20.03
C LEU A 53 -14.38 -8.71 21.51
N VAL A 54 -14.93 -7.54 21.81
CA VAL A 54 -15.20 -7.07 23.16
C VAL A 54 -16.68 -6.73 23.24
N CYS A 55 -17.31 -7.07 24.35
CA CYS A 55 -18.74 -6.89 24.56
C CYS A 55 -18.97 -6.08 25.82
N TRP A 56 -19.98 -5.22 25.77
CA TRP A 56 -20.54 -4.55 26.92
C TRP A 56 -22.03 -4.86 27.01
N GLN A 57 -22.60 -4.73 28.19
CA GLN A 57 -24.06 -4.82 28.34
C GLN A 57 -24.75 -3.80 27.43
N ALA A 58 -25.87 -4.16 26.80
CA ALA A 58 -26.61 -3.28 25.90
C ALA A 58 -26.72 -1.84 26.41
N GLY A 59 -26.32 -0.88 25.57
CA GLY A 59 -26.37 0.56 25.84
C GLY A 59 -25.29 1.08 26.78
N THR A 60 -24.35 0.24 27.24
CA THR A 60 -23.30 0.63 28.21
C THR A 60 -21.90 0.77 27.60
N THR A 61 -21.76 0.63 26.27
CA THR A 61 -20.49 0.81 25.56
C THR A 61 -19.84 2.15 25.93
N PRO A 62 -18.61 2.15 26.50
CA PRO A 62 -17.98 3.35 27.05
C PRO A 62 -17.33 4.18 25.94
N TRP A 63 -18.12 4.79 25.05
CA TRP A 63 -17.60 5.55 23.91
C TRP A 63 -16.59 6.63 24.30
N ASN A 64 -16.76 7.25 25.45
CA ASN A 64 -15.96 8.38 25.93
C ASN A 64 -14.51 8.05 26.28
N ILE A 65 -14.18 6.80 26.63
CA ILE A 65 -12.80 6.40 26.95
C ILE A 65 -11.96 6.25 25.67
N PHE A 66 -12.61 6.04 24.53
CA PHE A 66 -11.95 5.87 23.26
C PHE A 66 -11.72 7.23 22.58
N PRO A 67 -10.51 7.49 22.05
CA PRO A 67 -10.18 8.76 21.42
C PRO A 67 -10.84 8.89 20.05
N VAL A 68 -10.99 10.12 19.58
CA VAL A 68 -11.26 10.39 18.16
C VAL A 68 -9.97 10.25 17.35
N ILE A 69 -10.08 9.94 16.06
CA ILE A 69 -8.93 9.85 15.15
C ILE A 69 -9.12 10.90 14.05
N SER A 70 -8.12 11.75 13.84
CA SER A 70 -8.15 12.79 12.80
C SER A 70 -7.11 12.51 11.73
N LEU A 71 -7.53 12.48 10.47
CA LEU A 71 -6.67 12.32 9.30
C LEU A 71 -6.62 13.67 8.56
N TYR A 72 -5.43 14.26 8.48
CA TYR A 72 -5.22 15.48 7.71
C TYR A 72 -4.93 15.10 6.26
N LEU A 73 -5.64 15.74 5.33
CA LEU A 73 -5.57 15.53 3.91
C LEU A 73 -5.14 16.82 3.22
N MET A 74 -4.36 16.68 2.15
CA MET A 74 -3.94 17.81 1.31
C MET A 74 -5.18 18.47 0.68
N SER A 75 -5.24 19.80 0.76
CA SER A 75 -6.27 20.62 0.10
C SER A 75 -5.88 20.90 -1.36
N GLU A 76 -6.84 21.39 -2.16
CA GLU A 76 -6.56 21.93 -3.50
C GLU A 76 -5.73 23.22 -3.46
N VAL A 77 -5.75 23.93 -2.32
CA VAL A 77 -5.01 25.17 -2.12
C VAL A 77 -3.62 24.85 -1.59
N THR A 78 -2.60 25.50 -2.15
CA THR A 78 -1.20 25.32 -1.73
C THR A 78 -1.02 25.62 -0.25
N ASN A 79 -0.21 24.80 0.41
CA ASN A 79 0.08 24.88 1.85
C ASN A 79 -1.16 24.84 2.76
N GLN A 80 -2.28 24.27 2.28
CA GLN A 80 -3.47 24.06 3.09
C GLN A 80 -3.83 22.59 3.20
N SER A 81 -4.24 22.18 4.38
CA SER A 81 -4.87 20.89 4.64
C SER A 81 -6.25 21.09 5.24
N PHE A 82 -7.03 20.03 5.23
CA PHE A 82 -8.24 19.90 6.04
C PHE A 82 -8.16 18.55 6.76
N ARG A 83 -8.91 18.38 7.84
CA ARG A 83 -8.96 17.11 8.55
C ARG A 83 -10.34 16.50 8.50
N ILE A 84 -10.37 15.17 8.43
CA ILE A 84 -11.54 14.36 8.69
C ILE A 84 -11.36 13.67 10.03
N THR A 85 -12.36 13.75 10.91
CA THR A 85 -12.31 13.20 12.26
C THR A 85 -13.38 12.13 12.42
N ILE A 86 -12.95 10.91 12.77
CA ILE A 86 -13.83 9.77 13.06
C ILE A 86 -13.92 9.51 14.56
N LEU A 87 -15.01 8.89 14.97
CA LEU A 87 -15.30 8.51 16.34
C LEU A 87 -15.05 7.00 16.54
N PRO A 88 -14.99 6.52 17.79
CA PRO A 88 -14.99 5.09 18.08
C PRO A 88 -16.17 4.34 17.47
N GLN A 89 -17.33 4.99 17.30
CA GLN A 89 -18.49 4.41 16.62
C GLN A 89 -18.21 4.00 15.16
N GLN A 90 -17.18 4.57 14.53
CA GLN A 90 -16.70 4.13 13.21
C GLN A 90 -15.67 3.00 13.34
N TYR A 91 -14.62 3.18 14.16
CA TYR A 91 -13.50 2.23 14.18
C TYR A 91 -13.70 1.03 15.14
N LEU A 92 -14.81 0.98 15.87
CA LEU A 92 -15.30 -0.21 16.58
C LEU A 92 -16.50 -0.75 15.80
N ARG A 93 -16.26 -1.78 15.00
CA ARG A 93 -17.27 -2.33 14.10
C ARG A 93 -18.20 -3.29 14.88
N PRO A 94 -19.52 -3.08 14.84
CA PRO A 94 -20.46 -3.99 15.50
C PRO A 94 -20.38 -5.39 14.89
N VAL A 95 -20.50 -6.40 15.74
CA VAL A 95 -20.61 -7.81 15.37
C VAL A 95 -21.78 -8.41 16.15
N GLU A 96 -22.62 -9.18 15.46
CA GLU A 96 -23.63 -9.98 16.16
C GLU A 96 -22.91 -11.06 16.97
N ASP A 97 -23.23 -11.15 18.28
CA ASP A 97 -22.76 -12.24 19.12
C ASP A 97 -23.41 -13.56 18.68
N VAL A 98 -22.63 -14.63 18.69
CA VAL A 98 -23.07 -15.99 18.35
C VAL A 98 -23.85 -16.59 19.51
N ALA A 99 -23.60 -16.12 20.73
CA ALA A 99 -24.43 -16.40 21.89
C ALA A 99 -25.57 -15.37 21.93
N THR A 100 -26.79 -15.80 22.24
CA THR A 100 -28.02 -14.98 22.32
C THR A 100 -28.02 -13.96 23.47
N SER A 101 -26.87 -13.36 23.78
CA SER A 101 -26.73 -12.28 24.74
C SER A 101 -27.31 -10.98 24.16
N GLN A 102 -27.87 -10.13 25.01
CA GLN A 102 -28.27 -8.77 24.63
C GLN A 102 -27.08 -7.81 24.73
N ASP A 103 -25.86 -8.28 24.48
CA ASP A 103 -24.66 -7.48 24.64
C ASP A 103 -24.30 -6.77 23.33
N ASP A 104 -23.78 -5.55 23.46
CA ASP A 104 -23.23 -4.78 22.34
C ASP A 104 -21.78 -5.19 22.13
N CYS A 105 -21.52 -5.97 21.07
CA CYS A 105 -20.21 -6.52 20.78
C CYS A 105 -19.54 -5.86 19.57
N TYR A 106 -18.23 -5.62 19.68
CA TYR A 106 -17.45 -4.90 18.67
C TYR A 106 -16.11 -5.57 18.39
N LYS A 107 -15.64 -5.43 17.14
CA LYS A 107 -14.26 -5.69 16.75
C LYS A 107 -13.53 -4.39 16.44
N PHE A 108 -12.26 -4.33 16.81
CA PHE A 108 -11.39 -3.22 16.43
C PHE A 108 -11.17 -3.23 14.91
N ALA A 109 -11.65 -2.20 14.22
CA ALA A 109 -11.67 -2.10 12.76
C ALA A 109 -10.52 -1.25 12.20
N ILE A 110 -9.39 -1.22 12.93
CA ILE A 110 -8.11 -0.71 12.42
C ILE A 110 -7.18 -1.91 12.33
N SER A 111 -6.52 -2.09 11.19
CA SER A 111 -5.61 -3.23 10.99
C SER A 111 -4.32 -2.85 10.29
N GLN A 112 -3.31 -3.71 10.46
CA GLN A 112 -2.03 -3.54 9.79
C GLN A 112 -2.15 -3.76 8.28
N SER A 113 -1.38 -2.97 7.52
CA SER A 113 -1.18 -3.09 6.09
C SER A 113 0.30 -3.19 5.73
N SER A 114 0.58 -4.00 4.72
CA SER A 114 1.87 -4.03 4.02
C SER A 114 1.81 -3.31 2.67
N THR A 115 0.66 -2.74 2.29
CA THR A 115 0.39 -2.21 0.95
C THR A 115 -0.16 -0.78 0.99
N GLY A 116 0.22 0.00 2.00
CA GLY A 116 -0.25 1.37 2.15
C GLY A 116 -1.43 1.56 3.11
N THR A 117 -1.81 2.82 3.31
CA THR A 117 -3.03 3.19 4.04
C THR A 117 -4.25 2.93 3.17
N VAL A 118 -5.29 2.33 3.76
CA VAL A 118 -6.58 2.11 3.11
C VAL A 118 -7.67 2.69 4.00
N MET A 119 -8.29 3.76 3.53
CA MET A 119 -9.52 4.31 4.12
C MET A 119 -10.69 3.45 3.66
N GLY A 120 -10.97 2.40 4.44
CA GLY A 120 -12.03 1.44 4.17
C GLY A 120 -13.44 1.92 4.50
N ALA A 121 -14.41 1.02 4.39
CA ALA A 121 -15.83 1.24 4.62
C ALA A 121 -16.11 1.90 5.97
N VAL A 122 -15.47 1.46 7.06
CA VAL A 122 -15.68 2.06 8.40
C VAL A 122 -15.31 3.55 8.47
N ILE A 123 -14.35 4.00 7.64
CA ILE A 123 -14.03 5.42 7.50
C ILE A 123 -15.10 6.12 6.67
N MET A 124 -15.46 5.52 5.55
CA MET A 124 -16.46 6.06 4.63
C MET A 124 -17.85 6.18 5.25
N GLU A 125 -18.21 5.34 6.23
CA GLU A 125 -19.46 5.44 6.99
C GLU A 125 -19.58 6.75 7.77
N GLY A 126 -18.46 7.38 8.13
CA GLY A 126 -18.44 8.71 8.76
C GLY A 126 -18.76 9.86 7.81
N PHE A 127 -18.63 9.67 6.49
CA PHE A 127 -18.56 10.77 5.53
C PHE A 127 -19.35 10.53 4.24
N TYR A 128 -19.92 11.59 3.70
CA TYR A 128 -20.30 11.62 2.31
C TYR A 128 -19.05 11.84 1.45
N VAL A 129 -18.67 10.81 0.67
CA VAL A 129 -17.45 10.79 -0.12
C VAL A 129 -17.77 11.01 -1.61
N VAL A 130 -17.17 12.03 -2.21
CA VAL A 130 -17.40 12.39 -3.61
C VAL A 130 -16.16 12.07 -4.45
N PHE A 131 -16.27 11.10 -5.35
CA PHE A 131 -15.21 10.75 -6.30
C PHE A 131 -15.34 11.59 -7.58
N ASP A 132 -14.83 12.83 -7.55
CA ASP A 132 -14.86 13.74 -8.69
C ASP A 132 -13.69 13.45 -9.65
N ARG A 133 -13.92 12.46 -10.51
CA ARG A 133 -12.97 12.01 -11.53
C ARG A 133 -12.68 13.09 -12.57
N ALA A 134 -13.67 13.94 -12.88
CA ALA A 134 -13.52 15.00 -13.87
C ALA A 134 -12.50 16.05 -13.41
N ARG A 135 -12.46 16.34 -12.10
CA ARG A 135 -11.50 17.29 -11.49
C ARG A 135 -10.35 16.62 -10.75
N LYS A 136 -10.19 15.29 -10.86
CA LYS A 136 -9.12 14.49 -10.22
C LYS A 136 -9.00 14.71 -8.71
N ARG A 137 -10.14 14.72 -8.00
CA ARG A 137 -10.20 15.02 -6.57
C ARG A 137 -11.20 14.12 -5.84
N ILE A 138 -11.03 14.04 -4.52
CA ILE A 138 -11.97 13.37 -3.63
C ILE A 138 -12.48 14.38 -2.61
N GLY A 139 -13.79 14.55 -2.55
CA GLY A 139 -14.46 15.42 -1.57
C GLY A 139 -14.94 14.63 -0.35
N PHE A 140 -14.89 15.26 0.82
CA PHE A 140 -15.43 14.74 2.06
C PHE A 140 -16.39 15.76 2.68
N ALA A 141 -17.53 15.28 3.15
CA ALA A 141 -18.45 16.02 4.01
C ALA A 141 -18.94 15.08 5.11
N VAL A 142 -19.39 15.61 6.25
CA VAL A 142 -19.97 14.79 7.32
C VAL A 142 -21.21 14.06 6.77
N SER A 143 -21.30 12.74 6.97
CA SER A 143 -22.46 11.98 6.51
C SER A 143 -23.68 12.29 7.37
N ALA A 144 -24.86 12.43 6.76
CA ALA A 144 -26.11 12.60 7.50
C ALA A 144 -26.52 11.35 8.30
N CYS A 145 -25.94 10.18 7.99
CA CYS A 145 -26.23 8.91 8.64
C CYS A 145 -25.06 8.33 9.44
N HIS A 146 -24.00 9.11 9.71
CA HIS A 146 -22.90 8.61 10.54
C HIS A 146 -23.37 8.33 11.97
N VAL A 147 -22.91 7.22 12.55
CA VAL A 147 -23.20 6.86 13.94
C VAL A 147 -22.39 7.75 14.88
N HIS A 148 -23.05 8.30 15.90
CA HIS A 148 -22.42 9.19 16.88
C HIS A 148 -23.15 9.11 18.24
N ASP A 149 -22.52 9.66 19.28
CA ASP A 149 -23.15 9.85 20.60
C ASP A 149 -23.63 11.29 20.77
N GLU A 150 -24.33 11.59 21.87
CA GLU A 150 -24.86 12.93 22.14
C GLU A 150 -23.76 14.01 22.32
N PHE A 151 -22.50 13.61 22.54
CA PHE A 151 -21.42 14.52 22.91
C PHE A 151 -20.45 14.82 21.77
N ARG A 152 -20.28 13.90 20.82
CA ARG A 152 -19.28 14.01 19.76
C ARG A 152 -19.88 13.59 18.43
N THR A 153 -19.54 14.32 17.37
CA THR A 153 -19.92 14.05 15.98
C THR A 153 -18.67 13.89 15.11
N ALA A 154 -18.76 13.14 14.01
CA ALA A 154 -17.71 13.14 13.01
C ALA A 154 -17.58 14.54 12.41
N ALA A 155 -16.37 14.93 12.02
CA ALA A 155 -16.11 16.31 11.58
C ALA A 155 -15.27 16.36 10.31
N VAL A 156 -15.51 17.38 9.49
CA VAL A 156 -14.65 17.78 8.38
C VAL A 156 -14.33 19.26 8.60
N GLU A 157 -13.10 19.56 8.96
CA GLU A 157 -12.70 20.90 9.41
C GLU A 157 -11.48 21.40 8.62
N GLY A 158 -11.43 22.70 8.36
CA GLY A 158 -10.33 23.36 7.67
C GLY A 158 -10.66 24.81 7.31
N PRO A 159 -9.72 25.55 6.72
CA PRO A 159 -8.37 25.11 6.36
C PRO A 159 -7.36 25.19 7.52
N PHE A 160 -6.32 24.37 7.46
CA PHE A 160 -5.13 24.45 8.31
C PHE A 160 -3.90 24.75 7.45
N VAL A 161 -2.98 25.59 7.92
CA VAL A 161 -1.71 25.82 7.22
C VAL A 161 -0.81 24.60 7.44
N THR A 162 -0.34 24.00 6.35
CA THR A 162 0.55 22.82 6.39
C THR A 162 1.55 22.95 5.26
N LEU A 163 2.83 23.07 5.60
CA LEU A 163 3.92 23.23 4.65
C LEU A 163 4.38 21.87 4.10
N ASP A 164 5.00 21.90 2.92
CA ASP A 164 5.74 20.78 2.33
C ASP A 164 4.93 19.46 2.22
N MET A 165 3.61 19.54 1.99
CA MET A 165 2.76 18.34 1.90
C MET A 165 3.08 17.45 0.69
N ASP A 166 3.71 18.00 -0.36
CA ASP A 166 4.18 17.22 -1.51
C ASP A 166 5.24 16.19 -1.08
N ASP A 167 6.04 16.52 -0.06
CA ASP A 167 7.02 15.58 0.49
C ASP A 167 6.37 14.40 1.22
N CYS A 168 5.10 14.52 1.64
CA CYS A 168 4.41 13.41 2.28
C CYS A 168 4.03 12.30 1.29
N GLY A 169 4.08 12.55 -0.02
CA GLY A 169 3.90 11.53 -1.04
C GLY A 169 5.04 10.51 -1.02
N TYR A 170 4.70 9.22 -0.95
CA TYR A 170 5.70 8.17 -1.11
C TYR A 170 6.00 7.96 -2.60
N ASN A 171 7.23 8.30 -2.99
CA ASN A 171 7.74 7.94 -4.29
C ASN A 171 8.47 6.61 -4.14
N ILE A 172 7.99 5.57 -4.82
CA ILE A 172 8.77 4.34 -4.99
C ILE A 172 10.07 4.79 -5.66
N PRO A 173 11.26 4.55 -5.05
CA PRO A 173 12.50 4.76 -5.78
C PRO A 173 12.39 3.89 -7.02
N GLN A 174 12.33 4.54 -8.20
CA GLN A 174 12.40 3.81 -9.46
C GLN A 174 13.57 2.85 -9.29
N THR A 175 13.34 1.54 -9.40
CA THR A 175 14.43 0.58 -9.48
C THR A 175 15.36 1.12 -10.54
N ASP A 176 16.52 1.64 -10.08
CA ASP A 176 17.31 2.55 -10.90
C ASP A 176 17.47 1.93 -12.28
N GLU A 177 17.22 2.69 -13.36
CA GLU A 177 17.57 2.26 -14.71
C GLU A 177 18.99 1.67 -14.73
N SER A 178 19.88 2.17 -13.86
CA SER A 178 21.23 1.66 -13.63
C SER A 178 21.28 0.17 -13.23
N THR A 179 20.36 -0.35 -12.42
CA THR A 179 20.33 -1.75 -12.01
C THR A 179 19.90 -2.65 -13.17
N LEU A 180 18.88 -2.22 -13.92
CA LEU A 180 18.39 -2.95 -15.08
C LEU A 180 19.42 -2.94 -16.23
N MET A 181 20.09 -1.80 -16.45
CA MET A 181 21.21 -1.65 -17.38
C MET A 181 22.41 -2.51 -16.95
N THR A 182 22.71 -2.58 -15.64
CA THR A 182 23.78 -3.45 -15.13
C THR A 182 23.46 -4.91 -15.42
N ILE A 183 22.24 -5.36 -15.17
CA ILE A 183 21.80 -6.73 -15.50
C ILE A 183 21.91 -6.97 -17.02
N ALA A 184 21.49 -6.01 -17.84
CA ALA A 184 21.58 -6.12 -19.31
C ALA A 184 23.03 -6.26 -19.80
N TYR A 185 23.96 -5.46 -19.29
CA TYR A 185 25.38 -5.55 -19.66
C TYR A 185 26.02 -6.85 -19.20
N VAL A 186 25.69 -7.33 -17.99
CA VAL A 186 26.16 -8.62 -17.48
C VAL A 186 25.67 -9.76 -18.36
N MET A 187 24.39 -9.77 -18.72
CA MET A 187 23.83 -10.78 -19.62
C MET A 187 24.44 -10.72 -21.02
N ALA A 188 24.64 -9.53 -21.58
CA ALA A 188 25.29 -9.34 -22.88
C ALA A 188 26.73 -9.86 -22.88
N ALA A 189 27.49 -9.60 -21.81
CA ALA A 189 28.87 -10.09 -21.67
C ALA A 189 28.92 -11.63 -21.56
N ILE A 190 28.01 -12.23 -20.80
CA ILE A 190 27.87 -13.70 -20.70
C ILE A 190 27.53 -14.30 -22.07
N CYS A 191 26.56 -13.71 -22.78
CA CYS A 191 26.21 -14.16 -24.12
C CYS A 191 27.39 -14.05 -25.10
N ALA A 192 28.15 -12.95 -25.06
CA ALA A 192 29.33 -12.79 -25.88
C ALA A 192 30.40 -13.84 -25.55
N LEU A 193 30.68 -14.10 -24.27
CA LEU A 193 31.66 -15.08 -23.82
C LEU A 193 31.41 -16.49 -24.41
N PHE A 194 30.14 -16.90 -24.49
CA PHE A 194 29.78 -18.23 -25.00
C PHE A 194 29.60 -18.27 -26.52
N MET A 195 29.07 -17.22 -27.14
CA MET A 195 28.77 -17.22 -28.57
C MET A 195 30.02 -16.96 -29.43
N LEU A 196 30.97 -16.15 -28.95
CA LEU A 196 32.18 -15.80 -29.73
C LEU A 196 33.06 -17.02 -30.05
N PRO A 197 33.37 -17.93 -29.10
CA PRO A 197 34.11 -19.15 -29.40
C PRO A 197 33.36 -20.07 -30.38
N LEU A 198 32.04 -20.21 -30.22
CA LEU A 198 31.21 -21.03 -31.12
C LEU A 198 31.21 -20.46 -32.54
N CYS A 199 31.05 -19.14 -32.69
CA CYS A 199 31.13 -18.46 -33.98
C CYS A 199 32.51 -18.62 -34.62
N LEU A 200 33.60 -18.47 -33.84
CA LEU A 200 34.96 -18.67 -34.33
C LEU A 200 35.20 -20.11 -34.78
N MET A 201 34.74 -21.11 -34.03
CA MET A 201 34.86 -22.52 -34.42
C MET A 201 34.10 -22.82 -35.71
N VAL A 202 32.87 -22.30 -35.88
CA VAL A 202 32.09 -22.47 -37.11
C VAL A 202 32.74 -21.76 -38.29
N CYS A 203 33.24 -20.53 -38.10
CA CYS A 203 33.96 -19.79 -39.13
C CYS A 203 35.23 -20.52 -39.55
N GLN A 204 36.05 -20.97 -38.59
CA GLN A 204 37.25 -21.76 -38.87
C GLN A 204 36.90 -23.05 -39.62
N TRP A 205 35.88 -23.78 -39.18
CA TRP A 205 35.43 -25.01 -39.84
C TRP A 205 34.96 -24.78 -41.28
N ARG A 206 34.20 -23.70 -41.53
CA ARG A 206 33.78 -23.32 -42.89
C ARG A 206 34.98 -22.94 -43.76
N CYS A 207 35.91 -22.11 -43.26
CA CYS A 207 37.12 -21.72 -43.99
C CYS A 207 38.01 -22.94 -44.30
N LEU A 208 38.20 -23.85 -43.35
CA LEU A 208 38.96 -25.09 -43.54
C LEU A 208 38.30 -26.03 -44.56
N ARG A 209 36.96 -26.13 -44.56
CA ARG A 209 36.24 -26.89 -45.60
C ARG A 209 36.36 -26.27 -46.99
N CYS A 210 36.30 -24.95 -47.11
CA CYS A 210 36.50 -24.26 -48.38
C CYS A 210 37.92 -24.47 -48.93
N LEU A 211 38.94 -24.35 -48.07
CA LEU A 211 40.34 -24.59 -48.46
C LEU A 211 40.59 -26.05 -48.86
N ARG A 212 39.93 -27.01 -48.20
CA ARG A 212 40.05 -28.43 -48.55
C ARG A 212 39.37 -28.79 -49.86
N HIS A 213 38.19 -28.22 -50.16
CA HIS A 213 37.53 -28.40 -51.45
C HIS A 213 38.39 -27.86 -52.60
N GLN A 214 39.08 -26.74 -52.39
CA GLN A 214 39.98 -26.17 -53.38
C GLN A 214 41.26 -26.99 -53.59
N HIS A 215 41.66 -27.81 -52.60
CA HIS A 215 42.81 -28.70 -52.69
C HIS A 215 42.47 -30.04 -53.37
N ASP A 216 41.25 -30.56 -53.15
CA ASP A 216 40.76 -31.77 -53.82
C ASP A 216 40.55 -31.50 -55.33
N ASP A 217 40.00 -30.34 -55.72
CA ASP A 217 39.88 -29.94 -57.15
C ASP A 217 41.25 -29.84 -57.84
N PHE A 218 42.29 -29.39 -57.13
CA PHE A 218 43.65 -29.27 -57.68
C PHE A 218 44.37 -30.63 -57.80
N ALA A 219 44.03 -31.60 -56.95
CA ALA A 219 44.60 -32.94 -57.01
C ALA A 219 43.99 -33.78 -58.14
N ASP A 220 42.69 -33.59 -58.43
CA ASP A 220 42.01 -34.27 -59.54
C ASP A 220 42.53 -33.78 -60.91
N ASP A 221 42.80 -32.47 -61.07
CA ASP A 221 43.39 -31.91 -62.30
C ASP A 221 44.82 -32.43 -62.60
N ILE A 222 45.59 -32.79 -61.57
CA ILE A 222 46.94 -33.35 -61.74
C ILE A 222 46.88 -34.85 -62.09
N SER A 223 45.85 -35.57 -61.66
CA SER A 223 45.66 -36.99 -61.95
C SER A 223 45.22 -37.27 -63.40
N LEU A 224 44.62 -36.27 -64.06
CA LEU A 224 44.20 -36.32 -65.47
C LEU A 224 45.33 -36.02 -66.48
N LEU A 225 46.53 -35.68 -66.00
CA LEU A 225 47.69 -35.31 -66.81
C LEU A 225 48.79 -36.37 -66.85
N LYS A 226 48.51 -37.63 -66.47
CA LYS A 226 49.49 -38.73 -66.50
C LYS A 226 49.03 -39.95 -67.27
#